data_AF-A0A2E5W3G8-F1
#
_entry.id   AF-A0A2E5W3G8-F1
#
_cell.length_a   1.000
_cell.length_b   1.000
_cell.length_c   1.000
_cell.angle_alpha   90.00
_cell.angle_beta   90.00
_cell.angle_gamma   90.00
#
_symmetry.space_group_name_H-M   'P 1'
#
loop_
_entity.id
_entity.type
_entity.pdbx_description
1 polymer ?
#
loop_
_entity_poly.entity_id
_entity_poly.type
_entity_poly.pdbx_seq_one_letter_code
_entity_poly.pdbx_strand_id
1 'polypeptide(L)'
;MKVYLSGPIENAINDGADWRKEITQWLKTRLGHDVFDPVIETRNIIEKYNAAEFRLLKKTNPVQYKKIFKDIIKVDLNAVVHDCDYLIVKWDESVFKGGGTHGEVTIAHWFNKPIFLVNFLSIEDVSSWIFSCADHFVNDFDDLKIKLEEMYSE
;
A
#
# COMPACT_ATOMS: atom_id res chain seq x y z
N MET A 1 -13.95 2.92 -10.12
CA MET A 1 -13.46 2.25 -8.89
C MET A 1 -12.25 2.99 -8.36
N LYS A 2 -11.92 2.79 -7.07
CA LYS A 2 -10.75 3.35 -6.41
C LYS A 2 -9.89 2.25 -5.79
N VAL A 3 -8.58 2.29 -6.03
CA VAL A 3 -7.64 1.30 -5.50
C VAL A 3 -6.75 1.88 -4.41
N TYR A 4 -6.37 1.05 -3.44
CA TYR A 4 -5.33 1.38 -2.46
C TYR A 4 -3.99 0.73 -2.87
N LEU A 5 -2.91 1.52 -2.94
CA LEU A 5 -1.56 1.04 -3.30
C LEU A 5 -0.73 0.72 -2.05
N SER A 6 -0.89 -0.51 -1.58
CA SER A 6 -0.17 -1.03 -0.42
C SER A 6 1.24 -1.48 -0.80
N GLY A 7 2.20 -1.17 0.05
CA GLY A 7 3.58 -1.62 -0.10
C GLY A 7 4.53 -0.84 0.81
N PRO A 8 5.77 -1.32 1.02
CA PRO A 8 6.70 -0.67 1.92
C PRO A 8 7.00 0.78 1.53
N ILE A 9 7.19 1.62 2.54
CA ILE A 9 7.58 3.04 2.42
C ILE A 9 8.91 3.24 3.15
N GLU A 10 8.93 3.02 4.48
CA GLU A 10 10.11 3.31 5.32
C GLU A 10 11.40 2.62 4.87
N ASN A 11 11.28 1.40 4.32
CA ASN A 11 12.41 0.54 3.93
C ASN A 11 12.55 0.37 2.41
N ALA A 12 11.69 1.05 1.62
CA ALA A 12 11.72 0.96 0.17
C ALA A 12 12.70 1.96 -0.43
N ILE A 13 13.29 1.60 -1.58
CA ILE A 13 14.03 2.55 -2.39
C ILE A 13 13.05 3.64 -2.86
N ASN A 14 13.41 4.91 -2.66
CA ASN A 14 12.58 6.07 -3.03
C ASN A 14 11.15 6.00 -2.46
N ASP A 15 10.98 5.46 -1.25
CA ASP A 15 9.69 5.24 -0.58
C ASP A 15 8.69 4.37 -1.40
N GLY A 16 9.19 3.67 -2.42
CA GLY A 16 8.38 2.93 -3.39
C GLY A 16 7.54 3.85 -4.29
N ALA A 17 7.96 5.09 -4.53
CA ALA A 17 7.17 6.05 -5.30
C ALA A 17 7.06 5.72 -6.80
N ASP A 18 8.06 5.05 -7.37
CA ASP A 18 8.14 4.90 -8.84
C ASP A 18 7.09 3.93 -9.38
N TRP A 19 6.94 2.75 -8.77
CA TRP A 19 5.91 1.79 -9.17
C TRP A 19 4.50 2.34 -8.93
N ARG A 20 4.30 3.14 -7.87
CA ARG A 20 3.02 3.77 -7.57
C ARG A 20 2.62 4.77 -8.65
N LYS A 21 3.57 5.58 -9.13
CA LYS A 21 3.33 6.50 -10.26
C LYS A 21 3.00 5.75 -11.54
N GLU A 22 3.78 4.72 -11.87
CA GLU A 22 3.55 3.92 -13.07
C GLU A 22 2.15 3.29 -13.05
N ILE A 23 1.83 2.56 -11.98
CA ILE A 23 0.55 1.85 -11.89
C ILE A 23 -0.62 2.83 -11.82
N THR A 24 -0.46 3.98 -11.15
CA THR A 24 -1.50 5.02 -11.10
C THR A 24 -1.83 5.53 -12.51
N GLN A 25 -0.82 5.85 -13.30
CA GLN A 25 -1.03 6.32 -14.66
C GLN A 25 -1.71 5.26 -15.52
N TRP A 26 -1.28 3.99 -15.39
CA TRP A 26 -1.88 2.89 -16.13
C TRP A 26 -3.34 2.66 -15.72
N LEU A 27 -3.63 2.57 -14.43
CA LEU A 27 -4.99 2.38 -13.89
C LEU A 27 -5.94 3.47 -14.37
N LYS A 28 -5.49 4.72 -14.33
CA LYS A 28 -6.30 5.86 -14.75
C LYS A 28 -6.59 5.83 -16.26
N THR A 29 -5.59 5.47 -17.07
CA THR A 29 -5.70 5.50 -18.54
C THR A 29 -6.37 4.28 -19.14
N ARG A 30 -6.17 3.10 -18.54
CA ARG A 30 -6.71 1.83 -19.05
C ARG A 30 -8.06 1.47 -18.46
N LEU A 31 -8.24 1.66 -17.15
CA LEU A 31 -9.45 1.23 -16.43
C LEU A 31 -10.29 2.41 -15.92
N GLY A 32 -9.79 3.65 -16.03
CA GLY A 32 -10.47 4.81 -15.48
C GLY A 32 -10.51 4.85 -13.95
N HIS A 33 -9.72 4.01 -13.27
CA HIS A 33 -9.71 3.89 -11.82
C HIS A 33 -8.94 5.03 -11.15
N ASP A 34 -9.43 5.47 -9.99
CA ASP A 34 -8.72 6.41 -9.12
C ASP A 34 -7.83 5.67 -8.12
N VAL A 35 -6.85 6.37 -7.57
CA VAL A 35 -5.84 5.79 -6.67
C VAL A 35 -5.80 6.51 -5.34
N PHE A 36 -5.71 5.74 -4.26
CA PHE A 36 -5.20 6.17 -2.97
C PHE A 36 -3.73 5.77 -2.85
N ASP A 37 -2.83 6.75 -2.75
CA ASP A 37 -1.39 6.56 -2.55
C ASP A 37 -1.00 6.99 -1.11
N PRO A 38 -0.67 6.03 -0.22
CA PRO A 38 -0.32 6.34 1.17
C PRO A 38 0.95 7.21 1.29
N VAL A 39 1.83 7.25 0.28
CA VAL A 39 3.01 8.13 0.29
C VAL A 39 2.59 9.60 0.18
N ILE A 40 1.63 9.89 -0.68
CA ILE A 40 1.10 11.25 -0.87
C ILE A 40 0.36 11.69 0.39
N GLU A 41 -0.51 10.84 0.93
CA GLU A 41 -1.28 11.18 2.14
C GLU A 41 -0.41 11.33 3.38
N THR A 42 0.60 10.48 3.55
CA THR A 42 1.59 10.64 4.62
C THR A 42 2.29 11.99 4.53
N ARG A 43 2.68 12.43 3.33
CA ARG A 43 3.30 13.75 3.13
C ARG A 43 2.35 14.88 3.51
N ASN A 44 1.10 14.83 3.06
CA ASN A 44 0.07 15.82 3.39
C ASN A 44 -0.16 15.93 4.91
N ILE A 45 -0.11 14.81 5.64
CA ILE A 45 -0.22 14.79 7.10
C ILE A 45 1.01 15.42 7.74
N ILE A 46 2.22 15.03 7.33
CA ILE A 46 3.48 15.57 7.87
C ILE A 46 3.57 17.10 7.68
N GLU A 47 3.16 17.60 6.52
CA GLU A 47 3.12 19.04 6.22
C GLU A 47 2.22 19.81 7.19
N LYS A 48 1.04 19.27 7.55
CA LYS A 48 0.15 19.89 8.56
C LYS A 48 0.80 20.03 9.94
N TYR A 49 1.78 19.18 10.23
CA TYR A 49 2.52 19.20 11.49
C TYR A 49 3.80 20.05 11.43
N ASN A 50 4.12 20.67 10.29
CA ASN A 50 5.38 21.41 10.05
C ASN A 50 6.64 20.64 10.45
N ALA A 51 6.61 19.31 10.30
CA ALA A 51 7.67 18.42 10.76
C ALA A 51 8.67 18.13 9.63
N ALA A 52 9.50 19.12 9.29
CA ALA A 52 10.53 19.00 8.23
C ALA A 52 11.51 17.83 8.46
N GLU A 53 11.69 17.40 9.71
CA GLU A 53 12.50 16.23 10.11
C GLU A 53 11.64 15.17 10.81
N PHE A 54 10.49 14.85 10.25
CA PHE A 54 9.54 13.90 10.80
C PHE A 54 10.17 12.58 11.30
N ARG A 55 11.07 11.98 10.51
CA ARG A 55 11.74 10.72 10.89
C ARG A 55 12.65 10.89 12.12
N LEU A 56 13.23 12.07 12.33
CA LEU A 56 14.07 12.36 13.50
C LEU A 56 13.26 12.43 14.78
N LEU A 57 11.97 12.84 14.71
CA LEU A 57 11.08 12.88 15.87
C LEU A 57 10.96 11.51 16.56
N LYS A 58 11.16 10.40 15.86
CA LYS A 58 11.19 9.07 16.49
C LYS A 58 12.23 8.96 17.61
N LYS A 59 13.32 9.73 17.52
CA LYS A 59 14.40 9.82 18.52
C LYS A 59 14.24 11.04 19.41
N THR A 60 13.96 12.21 18.83
CA THR A 60 14.00 13.51 19.54
C THR A 60 12.69 13.83 20.27
N ASN A 61 11.54 13.39 19.75
CA ASN A 61 10.23 13.55 20.40
C ASN A 61 9.29 12.37 20.07
N PRO A 62 9.51 11.19 20.67
CA PRO A 62 8.76 9.97 20.35
C PRO A 62 7.26 10.09 20.61
N VAL A 63 6.84 10.97 21.53
CA VAL A 63 5.42 11.21 21.85
C VAL A 63 4.74 11.88 20.66
N GLN A 64 5.35 12.93 20.11
CA GLN A 64 4.83 13.61 18.91
C GLN A 64 4.87 12.68 17.69
N TYR A 65 5.96 11.93 17.51
CA TYR A 65 6.07 10.95 16.43
C TYR A 65 4.92 9.94 16.46
N LYS A 66 4.64 9.35 17.64
CA LYS A 66 3.52 8.41 17.82
C LYS A 66 2.17 9.06 17.54
N LYS A 67 1.97 10.34 17.90
CA LYS A 67 0.72 11.05 17.60
C LYS A 67 0.50 11.17 16.09
N ILE A 68 1.51 11.63 15.35
CA ILE A 68 1.43 11.78 13.89
C ILE A 68 1.25 10.41 13.22
N PHE A 69 2.00 9.39 13.65
CA PHE A 69 1.85 8.04 13.08
C PHE A 69 0.47 7.42 13.33
N LYS A 70 -0.17 7.70 14.47
CA LYS A 70 -1.55 7.26 14.70
C LYS A 70 -2.54 7.91 13.74
N ASP A 71 -2.31 9.17 13.37
CA ASP A 71 -3.14 9.84 12.37
C ASP A 71 -2.94 9.22 10.98
N ILE A 72 -1.69 8.90 10.60
CA ILE A 72 -1.37 8.17 9.36
C ILE A 72 -2.08 6.81 9.33
N ILE A 73 -1.88 5.99 10.38
CA ILE A 73 -2.53 4.67 10.49
C ILE A 73 -4.06 4.80 10.36
N LYS A 74 -4.67 5.80 11.00
CA LYS A 74 -6.11 6.02 10.93
C LYS A 74 -6.56 6.35 9.51
N VAL A 75 -5.84 7.22 8.81
CA VAL A 75 -6.16 7.61 7.43
C VAL A 75 -6.02 6.43 6.49
N ASP A 76 -4.92 5.68 6.57
CA ASP A 76 -4.65 4.52 5.72
C ASP A 76 -5.70 3.42 5.93
N LEU A 77 -5.97 3.03 7.17
CA LEU A 77 -6.98 2.00 7.45
C LEU A 77 -8.40 2.45 7.09
N ASN A 78 -8.73 3.73 7.26
CA ASN A 78 -10.02 4.24 6.80
C ASN A 78 -10.15 4.14 5.28
N ALA A 79 -9.09 4.49 4.55
CA ALA A 79 -9.09 4.41 3.10
C ALA A 79 -9.25 2.96 2.61
N VAL A 80 -8.49 2.03 3.19
CA VAL A 80 -8.60 0.60 2.88
C VAL A 80 -10.01 0.07 3.10
N VAL A 81 -10.64 0.41 4.23
CA VAL A 81 -11.93 -0.17 4.60
C VAL A 81 -13.10 0.50 3.87
N HIS A 82 -13.12 1.83 3.81
CA HIS A 82 -14.30 2.59 3.42
C HIS A 82 -14.19 3.26 2.05
N ASP A 83 -12.99 3.68 1.64
CA ASP A 83 -12.84 4.55 0.46
C ASP A 83 -12.35 3.81 -0.79
N CYS A 84 -11.66 2.68 -0.62
CA CYS A 84 -11.12 1.89 -1.72
C CYS A 84 -11.92 0.60 -1.93
N ASP A 85 -12.05 0.22 -3.19
CA ASP A 85 -12.78 -0.95 -3.65
C ASP A 85 -11.91 -2.21 -3.59
N TYR A 86 -10.60 -2.08 -3.83
CA TYR A 86 -9.63 -3.19 -3.83
C TYR A 86 -8.20 -2.70 -3.54
N LEU A 87 -7.29 -3.66 -3.32
CA LEU A 87 -5.88 -3.40 -3.01
C LEU A 87 -4.96 -3.96 -4.09
N ILE A 88 -3.93 -3.20 -4.42
CA ILE A 88 -2.72 -3.69 -5.10
C ILE A 88 -1.59 -3.63 -4.09
N VAL A 89 -0.94 -4.76 -3.87
CA VAL A 89 0.08 -4.94 -2.82
C VAL A 89 1.40 -5.29 -3.49
N LYS A 90 2.40 -4.41 -3.39
CA LYS A 90 3.77 -4.76 -3.76
C LYS A 90 4.44 -5.49 -2.61
N TRP A 91 4.89 -6.72 -2.85
CA TRP A 91 5.52 -7.58 -1.85
C TRP A 91 6.97 -7.91 -2.22
N ASP A 92 7.94 -7.34 -1.50
CA ASP A 92 9.38 -7.59 -1.66
C ASP A 92 10.08 -7.65 -0.30
N GLU A 93 11.40 -7.83 -0.26
CA GLU A 93 12.16 -7.98 0.99
C GLU A 93 11.98 -6.83 1.99
N SER A 94 11.62 -5.63 1.50
CA SER A 94 11.45 -4.46 2.35
C SER A 94 10.21 -4.53 3.25
N VAL A 95 9.28 -5.47 2.99
CA VAL A 95 8.14 -5.76 3.86
C VAL A 95 8.58 -6.31 5.22
N PHE A 96 9.68 -7.06 5.30
CA PHE A 96 10.07 -7.78 6.54
C PHE A 96 10.38 -6.88 7.72
N LYS A 97 10.70 -5.60 7.47
CA LYS A 97 10.97 -4.60 8.52
C LYS A 97 9.80 -3.65 8.76
N GLY A 98 8.65 -3.87 8.10
CA GLY A 98 7.49 -2.98 8.15
C GLY A 98 6.23 -3.66 8.67
N GLY A 99 5.45 -2.96 9.49
CA GLY A 99 4.15 -3.44 9.98
C GLY A 99 2.94 -2.99 9.15
N GLY A 100 3.09 -1.92 8.36
CA GLY A 100 1.97 -1.26 7.65
C GLY A 100 1.30 -2.19 6.62
N THR A 101 2.05 -2.62 5.60
CA THR A 101 1.55 -3.50 4.53
C THR A 101 0.92 -4.78 5.08
N HIS A 102 1.50 -5.38 6.12
CA HIS A 102 0.94 -6.56 6.79
C HIS A 102 -0.45 -6.28 7.38
N GLY A 103 -0.61 -5.15 8.08
CA GLY A 103 -1.87 -4.73 8.68
C GLY A 103 -2.93 -4.38 7.63
N GLU A 104 -2.53 -3.68 6.58
CA GLU A 104 -3.40 -3.29 5.45
C GLU A 104 -3.97 -4.51 4.72
N VAL A 105 -3.13 -5.50 4.41
CA VAL A 105 -3.57 -6.75 3.76
C VAL A 105 -4.55 -7.52 4.65
N THR A 106 -4.23 -7.63 5.95
CA THR A 106 -5.07 -8.39 6.88
C THR A 106 -6.43 -7.72 7.08
N ILE A 107 -6.48 -6.40 7.21
CA ILE A 107 -7.77 -5.70 7.38
C ILE A 107 -8.58 -5.71 6.09
N ALA A 108 -7.95 -5.57 4.94
CA ALA A 108 -8.63 -5.66 3.65
C ALA A 108 -9.31 -7.02 3.48
N HIS A 109 -8.61 -8.11 3.81
CA HIS A 109 -9.15 -9.45 3.78
C HIS A 109 -10.35 -9.59 4.74
N TRP A 110 -10.22 -9.09 5.98
CA TRP A 110 -11.31 -9.11 6.95
C TRP A 110 -12.58 -8.41 6.46
N PHE A 111 -12.43 -7.36 5.64
CA PHE A 111 -13.53 -6.62 5.03
C PHE A 111 -13.92 -7.13 3.62
N ASN A 112 -13.42 -8.30 3.20
CA ASN A 112 -13.68 -8.92 1.90
C ASN A 112 -13.35 -8.01 0.70
N LYS A 113 -12.29 -7.20 0.83
CA LYS A 113 -11.76 -6.41 -0.29
C LYS A 113 -10.91 -7.32 -1.19
N PRO A 114 -11.07 -7.28 -2.52
CA PRO A 114 -10.18 -7.99 -3.43
C PRO A 114 -8.73 -7.53 -3.24
N ILE A 115 -7.81 -8.49 -3.09
CA ILE A 115 -6.39 -8.24 -2.88
C ILE A 115 -5.57 -8.85 -4.01
N PHE A 116 -4.87 -7.99 -4.74
CA PHE A 116 -3.91 -8.37 -5.77
C PHE A 116 -2.50 -8.20 -5.23
N LEU A 117 -1.84 -9.31 -4.92
CA LEU A 117 -0.48 -9.33 -4.40
C LEU A 117 0.53 -9.57 -5.53
N VAL A 118 1.39 -8.57 -5.75
CA VAL A 118 2.50 -8.61 -6.71
C VAL A 118 3.77 -8.98 -5.97
N ASN A 119 4.18 -10.24 -6.10
CA ASN A 119 5.25 -10.83 -5.34
C ASN A 119 6.60 -10.80 -6.07
N PHE A 120 7.63 -10.34 -5.36
CA PHE A 120 9.02 -10.31 -5.81
C PHE A 120 9.94 -11.20 -4.95
N LEU A 121 9.36 -12.07 -4.11
CA LEU A 121 10.08 -13.01 -3.26
C LEU A 121 9.94 -14.45 -3.75
N SER A 122 10.72 -15.38 -3.20
CA SER A 122 10.36 -16.80 -3.28
C SER A 122 9.02 -17.00 -2.56
N ILE A 123 8.16 -17.89 -3.08
CA ILE A 123 6.89 -18.22 -2.42
C ILE A 123 7.11 -18.77 -1.00
N GLU A 124 8.24 -19.43 -0.74
CA GLU A 124 8.63 -19.94 0.57
C GLU A 124 8.87 -18.82 1.60
N ASP A 125 9.22 -17.63 1.14
CA ASP A 125 9.47 -16.45 1.98
C ASP A 125 8.20 -15.62 2.21
N VAL A 126 7.11 -15.92 1.50
CA VAL A 126 5.81 -15.28 1.73
C VAL A 126 5.11 -15.98 2.88
N SER A 127 4.85 -15.26 3.97
CA SER A 127 4.16 -15.85 5.12
C SER A 127 2.80 -16.43 4.71
N SER A 128 2.45 -17.61 5.23
CA SER A 128 1.17 -18.26 4.93
C SER A 128 -0.03 -17.36 5.26
N TRP A 129 0.10 -16.52 6.29
CA TRP A 129 -0.93 -15.54 6.65
C TRP A 129 -1.22 -14.57 5.50
N ILE A 130 -0.18 -13.95 4.94
CA ILE A 130 -0.31 -12.96 3.86
C ILE A 130 -0.72 -13.64 2.56
N PHE A 131 -0.12 -14.79 2.25
CA PHE A 131 -0.47 -15.58 1.07
C PHE A 131 -1.97 -15.92 1.06
N SER A 132 -2.52 -16.38 2.21
CA SER A 132 -3.94 -16.72 2.33
C SER A 132 -4.88 -15.51 2.36
N CYS A 133 -4.38 -14.30 2.61
CA CYS A 133 -5.20 -13.09 2.51
C CYS A 133 -5.40 -12.63 1.06
N ALA A 134 -4.51 -13.01 0.14
CA ALA A 134 -4.56 -12.57 -1.25
C ALA A 134 -5.53 -13.40 -2.10
N ASP A 135 -6.40 -12.73 -2.87
CA ASP A 135 -7.28 -13.40 -3.84
C ASP A 135 -6.56 -13.68 -5.15
N HIS A 136 -5.61 -12.81 -5.51
CA HIS A 136 -4.79 -12.94 -6.70
C HIS A 136 -3.32 -12.77 -6.34
N PHE A 137 -2.50 -13.73 -6.78
CA PHE A 137 -1.07 -13.76 -6.56
C PHE A 137 -0.37 -13.80 -7.92
N VAL A 138 0.41 -12.76 -8.22
CA VAL A 138 1.15 -12.60 -9.49
C VAL A 138 2.60 -12.26 -9.20
N ASN A 139 3.49 -12.49 -10.18
CA ASN A 139 4.94 -12.34 -9.96
C ASN A 139 5.51 -11.03 -10.52
N ASP A 140 4.72 -10.26 -11.26
CA ASP A 140 5.10 -8.95 -11.77
C ASP A 140 3.89 -8.05 -12.07
N PHE A 141 4.18 -6.81 -12.42
CA PHE A 141 3.15 -5.80 -12.71
C PHE A 141 2.48 -6.01 -14.07
N ASP A 142 3.08 -6.75 -15.00
CA ASP A 142 2.45 -6.98 -16.30
C ASP A 142 1.38 -8.07 -16.19
N ASP A 143 1.65 -9.15 -15.45
CA ASP A 143 0.66 -10.14 -15.04
C ASP A 143 -0.49 -9.49 -14.25
N LEU A 144 -0.18 -8.54 -13.35
CA LEU A 144 -1.20 -7.75 -12.66
C LEU A 144 -2.10 -7.00 -13.64
N LYS A 145 -1.50 -6.28 -14.60
CA LYS A 145 -2.24 -5.47 -15.58
C LYS A 145 -3.19 -6.34 -16.39
N ILE A 146 -2.72 -7.50 -16.88
CA ILE A 146 -3.56 -8.48 -17.58
C ILE A 146 -4.73 -8.91 -16.69
N LYS A 147 -4.45 -9.27 -15.43
CA LYS A 147 -5.48 -9.75 -14.51
C LYS A 147 -6.54 -8.69 -14.21
N LEU A 148 -6.13 -7.45 -14.03
CA LEU A 148 -7.06 -6.34 -13.82
C LEU A 148 -7.88 -6.03 -15.06
N GLU A 149 -7.29 -6.12 -16.25
CA GLU A 149 -8.02 -5.94 -17.51
C GLU A 149 -9.10 -7.02 -17.69
N GLU A 150 -8.80 -8.29 -17.40
CA GLU A 150 -9.78 -9.39 -17.45
C GLU A 150 -10.98 -9.17 -16.53
N MET A 151 -10.77 -8.53 -15.38
CA MET A 151 -11.79 -8.39 -14.34
C MET A 151 -12.58 -7.09 -14.44
N TYR A 152 -11.97 -6.02 -14.96
CA TYR A 152 -12.51 -4.67 -14.87
C TYR A 152 -12.57 -3.91 -16.20
N SER A 153 -12.07 -4.48 -17.31
CA SER A 153 -12.35 -3.90 -18.63
C SER A 153 -13.78 -4.26 -19.01
N GLU A 154 -14.60 -3.25 -19.30
CA GLU A 154 -15.90 -3.43 -19.95
C GLU A 154 -15.76 -3.85 -21.41
#